data_AF-A0A9W4WTM3-F1
#
_entry.id   AF-A0A9W4WTM3-F1
#
_cell.length_a   1.000
_cell.length_b   1.000
_cell.length_c   1.000
_cell.angle_alpha   90.00
_cell.angle_beta   90.00
_cell.angle_gamma   90.00
#
_symmetry.space_group_name_H-M   'P 1'
#
loop_
_entity.id
_entity.type
_entity.pdbx_description
1 polymer ?
#
loop_
_entity_poly.entity_id
_entity_poly.type
_entity_poly.pdbx_seq_one_letter_code
_entity_poly.pdbx_strand_id
1 'polypeptide(L)'
;MEQYHHYIPRFLLRNFAIDKYERIFESNINQQKRKGQKKNKGPNKQKKKRQRKAELLQTYDREKDQLGVSLISKTYGNPNMYKDINNEDAMHVEEKLSKLEKRASETIRNIVKTSQMENQVVLFRRDLEDLRKFIFIMNYRNGQRCFQYTNDIFDRPTKSMVKAFMHQHNLQRPAEVWLQNIREILDTPYSEVKDNQKIFYLDREDFKQRMIDSFLIIWQAGENDEFIITNNGFGIFEGVNGVVFGELPFQYAYHSFYVISPKLILVLCPSAFRKEVGTDHLYKHFGQRSIFDHVPHPAAIPKYVGKVKASCSKPNNEHSQLKYDGTDPFELQAHLLKMSLYDQGIEMQSNDTFTFPFVKLNSATVRLINFVLLNEVKPDLVLTFLSLPYLYKTIVKYHNDKFVVQQDFSNLKKKLFTTLNRTHKDDLHLRKDIPVGRTFSWKVREMNQIPDQY
;
A
#
# COMPACT_ATOMS: atom_id res chain seq x y z
N MET A 1 -3.02 -30.88 -2.53
CA MET A 1 -3.86 -30.00 -1.68
C MET A 1 -3.93 -28.64 -2.33
N GLU A 2 -5.08 -27.97 -2.28
CA GLU A 2 -5.20 -26.58 -2.74
C GLU A 2 -4.75 -25.62 -1.63
N GLN A 3 -3.84 -24.70 -1.96
CA GLN A 3 -3.34 -23.69 -1.03
C GLN A 3 -3.91 -22.31 -1.39
N TYR A 4 -4.51 -21.63 -0.42
CA TYR A 4 -5.07 -20.29 -0.62
C TYR A 4 -3.98 -19.22 -0.40
N HIS A 5 -3.67 -18.46 -1.45
CA HIS A 5 -2.61 -17.45 -1.44
C HIS A 5 -3.20 -16.05 -1.42
N HIS A 6 -2.71 -15.22 -0.49
CA HIS A 6 -3.18 -13.85 -0.32
C HIS A 6 -2.44 -12.89 -1.25
N TYR A 7 -3.11 -12.37 -2.28
CA TYR A 7 -2.53 -11.31 -3.11
C TYR A 7 -2.57 -9.94 -2.42
N ILE A 8 -3.33 -9.76 -1.32
CA ILE A 8 -3.11 -8.68 -0.32
C ILE A 8 -2.80 -9.35 1.03
N PRO A 9 -1.63 -9.09 1.66
CA PRO A 9 -1.16 -9.90 2.75
C PRO A 9 -1.98 -9.64 4.00
N ARG A 10 -2.20 -10.69 4.79
CA ARG A 10 -3.01 -10.62 6.02
C ARG A 10 -2.49 -9.60 7.01
N PHE A 11 -1.17 -9.38 7.09
CA PHE A 11 -0.61 -8.41 8.03
C PHE A 11 -1.03 -6.96 7.71
N LEU A 12 -1.26 -6.63 6.44
CA LEU A 12 -1.80 -5.34 6.02
C LEU A 12 -3.29 -5.24 6.34
N LEU A 13 -4.05 -6.27 5.99
CA LEU A 13 -5.49 -6.33 6.28
C LEU A 13 -5.79 -6.22 7.78
N ARG A 14 -4.89 -6.70 8.64
CA ARG A 14 -4.99 -6.51 10.09
C ARG A 14 -5.01 -5.05 10.51
N ASN A 15 -4.53 -4.11 9.71
CA ASN A 15 -4.64 -2.68 9.98
C ASN A 15 -6.05 -2.14 9.71
N PHE A 16 -6.92 -2.92 9.07
CA PHE A 16 -8.33 -2.62 8.83
C PHE A 16 -9.28 -3.49 9.69
N ALA A 17 -8.73 -4.33 10.58
CA ALA A 17 -9.52 -5.25 11.39
C ALA A 17 -10.42 -4.49 12.38
N ILE A 18 -11.71 -4.82 12.39
CA ILE A 18 -12.73 -4.22 13.26
C ILE A 18 -12.29 -4.32 14.74
N ASP A 19 -11.83 -5.51 15.14
CA ASP A 19 -11.36 -5.85 16.50
C ASP A 19 -10.19 -5.01 17.04
N LYS A 20 -9.43 -4.33 16.16
CA LYS A 20 -8.36 -3.40 16.58
C LYS A 20 -8.92 -2.03 16.95
N TYR A 21 -9.98 -1.59 16.29
CA TYR A 21 -10.55 -0.25 16.45
C TYR A 21 -11.79 -0.21 17.35
N GLU A 22 -12.55 -1.31 17.47
CA GLU A 22 -13.57 -1.44 18.51
C GLU A 22 -12.98 -1.25 19.91
N ARG A 23 -11.71 -1.61 20.14
CA ARG A 23 -11.00 -1.36 21.41
C ARG A 23 -10.56 0.09 21.64
N ILE A 24 -10.58 0.94 20.62
CA ILE A 24 -10.32 2.38 20.76
C ILE A 24 -11.62 3.11 21.14
N PHE A 25 -12.79 2.57 20.78
CA PHE A 25 -14.11 3.08 21.18
C PHE A 25 -14.73 2.37 22.41
N GLU A 26 -14.26 1.17 22.78
CA GLU A 26 -14.65 0.44 24.00
C GLU A 26 -13.79 0.80 25.23
N SER A 27 -13.21 2.00 25.32
CA SER A 27 -12.67 2.49 26.61
C SER A 27 -13.78 2.97 27.56
N ASN A 28 -15.05 3.00 27.14
CA ASN A 28 -16.18 3.45 27.98
C ASN A 28 -17.36 2.46 28.09
N ILE A 29 -17.24 1.20 27.70
CA ILE A 29 -18.29 0.19 27.95
C ILE A 29 -17.69 -1.06 28.61
N ASN A 30 -17.26 -0.91 29.86
CA ASN A 30 -17.11 -2.05 30.77
C ASN A 30 -17.54 -1.68 32.20
N GLN A 31 -18.78 -1.19 32.31
CA GLN A 31 -19.60 -1.40 33.51
C GLN A 31 -20.81 -2.25 33.16
N GLN A 32 -20.62 -3.49 32.68
CA GLN A 32 -21.70 -4.51 32.71
C GLN A 32 -21.22 -5.94 32.43
N LYS A 33 -20.10 -6.36 33.04
CA LYS A 33 -19.82 -7.80 33.25
C LYS A 33 -19.43 -8.09 34.69
N ARG A 34 -20.39 -7.89 35.59
CA ARG A 34 -20.45 -8.60 36.87
C ARG A 34 -21.80 -9.29 36.98
N LYS A 35 -21.77 -10.62 36.82
CA LYS A 35 -22.60 -11.69 37.42
C LYS A 35 -22.90 -12.77 36.38
N GLY A 36 -22.45 -14.00 36.63
CA GLY A 36 -22.86 -15.17 35.85
C GLY A 36 -21.77 -16.21 35.56
N GLN A 37 -21.35 -16.91 36.60
CA GLN A 37 -20.90 -18.31 36.61
C GLN A 37 -19.65 -18.75 35.81
N LYS A 38 -18.60 -19.05 36.61
CA LYS A 38 -17.47 -19.93 36.32
C LYS A 38 -17.94 -21.30 35.79
N LYS A 39 -17.38 -21.76 34.66
CA LYS A 39 -17.05 -23.18 34.46
C LYS A 39 -15.65 -23.30 33.86
N ASN A 40 -14.81 -24.02 34.60
CA ASN A 40 -13.41 -24.33 34.30
C ASN A 40 -13.24 -24.92 32.90
N LYS A 41 -12.49 -24.23 32.04
CA LYS A 41 -11.90 -24.81 30.81
C LYS A 41 -10.44 -24.36 30.75
N GLY A 42 -9.54 -25.33 30.77
CA GLY A 42 -8.11 -25.16 31.07
C GLY A 42 -7.34 -24.14 30.20
N PRO A 43 -6.16 -23.72 30.69
CA PRO A 43 -5.40 -22.57 30.17
C PRO A 43 -5.03 -22.68 28.68
N ASN A 44 -4.87 -23.90 28.15
CA ASN A 44 -4.51 -24.12 26.75
C ASN A 44 -5.64 -23.85 25.73
N LYS A 45 -6.93 -23.96 26.13
CA LYS A 45 -8.05 -23.60 25.22
C LYS A 45 -8.31 -22.10 25.20
N GLN A 46 -8.07 -21.38 26.29
CA GLN A 46 -8.21 -19.90 26.31
C GLN A 46 -7.12 -19.18 25.51
N LYS A 47 -5.88 -19.70 25.50
CA LYS A 47 -4.79 -19.16 24.66
C LYS A 47 -5.09 -19.35 23.16
N LYS A 48 -5.57 -20.53 22.76
CA LYS A 48 -6.03 -20.83 21.38
C LYS A 48 -7.30 -20.05 20.98
N LYS A 49 -8.21 -19.77 21.92
CA LYS A 49 -9.45 -18.99 21.65
C LYS A 49 -9.18 -17.48 21.58
N ARG A 50 -8.18 -16.97 22.30
CA ARG A 50 -7.68 -15.58 22.14
C ARG A 50 -6.91 -15.37 20.84
N GLN A 51 -6.19 -16.38 20.34
CA GLN A 51 -5.52 -16.35 19.03
C GLN A 51 -6.47 -16.58 17.83
N ARG A 52 -7.70 -17.06 18.07
CA ARG A 52 -8.76 -17.23 17.05
C ARG A 52 -9.92 -16.24 17.26
N LYS A 53 -9.66 -15.01 17.70
CA LYS A 53 -10.59 -13.93 17.37
C LYS A 53 -10.53 -13.82 15.84
N ALA A 54 -11.64 -14.15 15.17
CA ALA A 54 -11.75 -14.01 13.74
C ALA A 54 -11.33 -12.58 13.40
N GLU A 55 -10.21 -12.41 12.71
CA GLU A 55 -9.81 -11.07 12.27
C GLU A 55 -10.78 -10.71 11.15
N LEU A 56 -11.75 -9.86 11.48
CA LEU A 56 -12.88 -9.49 10.64
C LEU A 56 -12.64 -8.11 10.02
N LEU A 57 -13.04 -7.95 8.76
CA LEU A 57 -12.99 -6.70 7.98
C LEU A 57 -14.41 -6.23 7.69
N GLN A 58 -14.66 -4.91 7.72
CA GLN A 58 -15.86 -4.40 7.05
C GLN A 58 -15.61 -4.40 5.54
N THR A 59 -16.55 -4.97 4.80
CA THR A 59 -16.42 -5.16 3.35
C THR A 59 -17.70 -4.83 2.61
N TYR A 60 -17.54 -4.37 1.38
CA TYR A 60 -18.59 -4.37 0.37
C TYR A 60 -18.13 -5.19 -0.83
N ASP A 61 -18.89 -6.24 -1.15
CA ASP A 61 -18.74 -7.04 -2.36
C ASP A 61 -19.72 -6.49 -3.40
N ARG A 62 -19.21 -5.91 -4.49
CA ARG A 62 -20.03 -5.27 -5.52
C ARG A 62 -20.79 -6.29 -6.36
N GLU A 63 -20.17 -7.42 -6.68
CA GLU A 63 -20.77 -8.48 -7.49
C GLU A 63 -21.98 -9.09 -6.77
N LYS A 64 -21.83 -9.37 -5.48
CA LYS A 64 -22.94 -9.87 -4.63
C LYS A 64 -23.85 -8.77 -4.11
N ASP A 65 -23.52 -7.51 -4.39
CA ASP A 65 -24.09 -6.32 -3.77
C ASP A 65 -24.21 -6.47 -2.25
N GLN A 66 -23.18 -6.95 -1.56
CA GLN A 66 -23.25 -7.33 -0.15
C GLN A 66 -22.37 -6.42 0.72
N LEU A 67 -23.02 -5.60 1.55
CA LEU A 67 -22.37 -4.85 2.64
C LEU A 67 -22.36 -5.72 3.90
N GLY A 68 -21.19 -5.96 4.49
CA GLY A 68 -21.10 -6.80 5.67
C GLY A 68 -19.68 -6.96 6.20
N VAL A 69 -19.41 -8.13 6.75
CA VAL A 69 -18.14 -8.45 7.40
C VAL A 69 -17.53 -9.70 6.77
N SER A 70 -16.24 -9.64 6.45
CA SER A 70 -15.50 -10.75 5.85
C SER A 70 -14.30 -11.17 6.71
N LEU A 71 -13.93 -12.46 6.63
CA LEU A 71 -12.73 -12.97 7.27
C LEU A 71 -11.48 -12.52 6.49
N ILE A 72 -10.48 -11.97 7.19
CA ILE A 72 -9.17 -11.64 6.58
C ILE A 72 -8.60 -12.83 5.80
N SER A 73 -8.76 -14.05 6.32
CA SER A 73 -8.25 -15.26 5.69
C SER A 73 -8.91 -15.62 4.35
N LYS A 74 -10.03 -14.98 3.97
CA LYS A 74 -10.84 -15.31 2.79
C LYS A 74 -11.16 -14.12 1.86
N THR A 75 -10.66 -12.91 2.14
CA THR A 75 -11.12 -11.70 1.41
C THR A 75 -10.29 -11.41 0.15
N TYR A 76 -8.95 -11.49 0.24
CA TYR A 76 -8.06 -11.08 -0.85
C TYR A 76 -7.03 -12.17 -1.19
N GLY A 77 -7.49 -13.25 -1.81
CA GLY A 77 -6.61 -14.34 -2.23
C GLY A 77 -7.25 -15.28 -3.23
N ASN A 78 -6.42 -16.08 -3.89
CA ASN A 78 -6.83 -17.08 -4.86
C ASN A 78 -6.17 -18.43 -4.54
N PRO A 79 -6.83 -19.57 -4.88
CA PRO A 79 -6.22 -20.88 -4.74
C PRO A 79 -5.06 -21.05 -5.73
N ASN A 80 -3.97 -21.67 -5.28
CA ASN A 80 -2.84 -22.16 -6.07
C ASN A 80 -2.16 -21.12 -6.99
N MET A 81 -2.17 -19.83 -6.63
CA MET A 81 -1.59 -18.75 -7.46
C MET A 81 -0.17 -19.02 -7.95
N TYR A 82 0.69 -19.60 -7.12
CA TYR A 82 2.12 -19.78 -7.44
C TYR A 82 2.51 -21.21 -7.77
N LYS A 83 1.52 -22.08 -8.05
CA LYS A 83 1.79 -23.49 -8.29
C LYS A 83 2.40 -23.68 -9.67
N ASP A 84 3.68 -24.01 -9.71
CA ASP A 84 4.42 -24.34 -10.92
C ASP A 84 4.53 -25.85 -11.10
N ILE A 85 3.74 -26.42 -12.01
CA ILE A 85 3.73 -27.88 -12.23
C ILE A 85 5.00 -28.35 -12.94
N ASN A 86 5.73 -27.44 -13.59
CA ASN A 86 6.91 -27.73 -14.39
C ASN A 86 8.23 -27.56 -13.61
N ASN A 87 8.15 -27.21 -12.33
CA ASN A 87 9.30 -27.07 -11.43
C ASN A 87 9.36 -28.22 -10.42
N GLU A 88 10.57 -28.66 -10.05
CA GLU A 88 10.77 -29.66 -8.99
C GLU A 88 10.16 -29.21 -7.66
N ASP A 89 10.35 -27.93 -7.32
CA ASP A 89 9.63 -27.27 -6.23
C ASP A 89 8.47 -26.44 -6.81
N ALA A 90 7.30 -27.08 -6.85
CA ALA A 90 6.09 -26.47 -7.37
C ALA A 90 5.65 -25.20 -6.63
N MET A 91 6.20 -24.91 -5.46
CA MET A 91 5.89 -23.72 -4.66
C MET A 91 7.14 -22.86 -4.39
N HIS A 92 8.19 -22.98 -5.21
CA HIS A 92 9.50 -22.33 -5.03
C HIS A 92 9.45 -20.80 -4.81
N VAL A 93 8.39 -20.15 -5.30
CA VAL A 93 8.20 -18.70 -5.16
C VAL A 93 7.62 -18.33 -3.79
N GLU A 94 6.80 -19.19 -3.18
CA GLU A 94 6.07 -18.92 -1.93
C GLU A 94 7.03 -18.71 -0.75
N GLU A 95 8.08 -19.52 -0.64
CA GLU A 95 9.05 -19.35 0.45
C GLU A 95 9.75 -17.98 0.35
N LYS A 96 10.16 -17.58 -0.86
CA LYS A 96 10.83 -16.29 -1.11
C LYS A 96 9.89 -15.12 -0.82
N LEU A 97 8.63 -15.22 -1.24
CA LEU A 97 7.58 -14.24 -0.93
C LEU A 97 7.38 -14.11 0.58
N SER A 98 7.33 -15.23 1.32
CA SER A 98 7.14 -15.21 2.78
C SER A 98 8.27 -14.46 3.51
N LYS A 99 9.51 -14.58 3.02
CA LYS A 99 10.68 -13.87 3.57
C LYS A 99 10.58 -12.37 3.32
N LEU A 100 10.21 -11.95 2.11
CA LEU A 100 10.00 -10.54 1.78
C LEU A 100 8.83 -9.95 2.58
N GLU A 101 7.70 -10.64 2.64
CA GLU A 101 6.53 -10.22 3.41
C GLU A 101 6.86 -10.05 4.89
N LYS A 102 7.65 -10.95 5.48
CA LYS A 102 8.08 -10.81 6.87
C LYS A 102 8.84 -9.50 7.10
N ARG A 103 9.86 -9.22 6.28
CA ARG A 103 10.68 -8.01 6.39
C ARG A 103 9.85 -6.75 6.16
N ALA A 104 9.05 -6.71 5.09
CA ALA A 104 8.14 -5.59 4.83
C ALA A 104 7.10 -5.38 5.94
N SER A 105 6.61 -6.46 6.58
CA SER A 105 5.67 -6.35 7.69
C SER A 105 6.26 -5.71 8.94
N GLU A 106 7.56 -5.85 9.16
CA GLU A 106 8.29 -5.22 10.26
C GLU A 106 8.42 -3.72 9.98
N THR A 107 8.86 -3.35 8.77
CA THR A 107 8.95 -1.95 8.31
C THR A 107 7.61 -1.23 8.36
N ILE A 108 6.56 -1.82 7.78
CA ILE A 108 5.21 -1.21 7.78
C ILE A 108 4.65 -1.09 9.19
N ARG A 109 4.88 -2.09 10.05
CA ARG A 109 4.46 -2.00 11.45
C ARG A 109 5.18 -0.88 12.19
N ASN A 110 6.46 -0.66 11.92
CA ASN A 110 7.21 0.46 12.46
C ASN A 110 6.57 1.79 12.01
N ILE A 111 6.38 1.99 10.70
CA ILE A 111 5.73 3.18 10.13
C ILE A 111 4.37 3.45 10.79
N VAL A 112 3.49 2.44 10.86
CA VAL A 112 2.15 2.58 11.45
C VAL A 112 2.22 2.94 12.93
N LYS A 113 3.08 2.30 13.73
CA LYS A 113 3.21 2.60 15.16
C LYS A 113 3.79 3.99 15.41
N THR A 114 4.86 4.35 14.70
CA THR A 114 5.52 5.64 14.84
C THR A 114 4.57 6.79 14.49
N SER A 115 3.73 6.63 13.45
CA SER A 115 2.75 7.65 13.06
C SER A 115 1.69 8.02 14.10
N GLN A 116 1.52 7.20 15.14
CA GLN A 116 0.58 7.45 16.23
C GLN A 116 1.14 8.39 17.30
N MET A 117 2.46 8.54 17.37
CA MET A 117 3.15 9.27 18.43
C MET A 117 4.05 10.38 17.89
N GLU A 118 4.60 10.19 16.70
CA GLU A 118 5.60 11.06 16.08
C GLU A 118 5.10 11.60 14.73
N ASN A 119 5.74 12.67 14.26
CA ASN A 119 5.44 13.31 12.97
C ASN A 119 6.37 12.85 11.83
N GLN A 120 7.30 11.93 12.10
CA GLN A 120 8.24 11.40 11.13
C GLN A 120 8.67 9.97 11.52
N VAL A 121 9.26 9.23 10.58
CA VAL A 121 9.83 7.89 10.82
C VAL A 121 11.21 7.78 10.18
N VAL A 122 12.12 7.11 10.86
CA VAL A 122 13.46 6.81 10.34
C VAL A 122 13.49 5.36 9.87
N LEU A 123 13.91 5.13 8.62
CA LEU A 123 14.05 3.81 8.01
C LEU A 123 15.49 3.56 7.56
N PHE A 124 15.98 2.34 7.71
CA PHE A 124 17.25 1.94 7.10
C PHE A 124 17.11 1.75 5.60
N ARG A 125 18.19 1.96 4.85
CA ARG A 125 18.26 1.70 3.40
C ARG A 125 17.77 0.30 3.06
N ARG A 126 18.31 -0.73 3.72
CA ARG A 126 17.92 -2.12 3.46
C ARG A 126 16.41 -2.37 3.65
N ASP A 127 15.82 -1.74 4.67
CA ASP A 127 14.40 -1.91 5.00
C ASP A 127 13.52 -1.18 3.97
N LEU A 128 14.00 -0.06 3.43
CA LEU A 128 13.37 0.70 2.36
C LEU A 128 13.44 -0.04 1.01
N GLU A 129 14.57 -0.67 0.71
CA GLU A 129 14.77 -1.48 -0.49
C GLU A 129 13.86 -2.72 -0.48
N ASP A 130 13.79 -3.43 0.66
CA ASP A 130 12.84 -4.53 0.87
C ASP A 130 11.39 -4.03 0.76
N LEU A 131 11.06 -2.87 1.34
CA LEU A 131 9.71 -2.28 1.23
C LEU A 131 9.35 -1.98 -0.22
N ARG A 132 10.27 -1.43 -1.03
CA ARG A 132 10.04 -1.15 -2.45
C ARG A 132 9.83 -2.42 -3.26
N LYS A 133 10.68 -3.44 -3.08
CA LYS A 133 10.47 -4.75 -3.68
C LYS A 133 9.10 -5.32 -3.30
N PHE A 134 8.76 -5.26 -2.02
CA PHE A 134 7.47 -5.72 -1.53
C PHE A 134 6.32 -5.03 -2.25
N ILE A 135 6.32 -3.70 -2.27
CA ILE A 135 5.28 -2.90 -2.92
C ILE A 135 5.14 -3.23 -4.41
N PHE A 136 6.27 -3.37 -5.13
CA PHE A 136 6.26 -3.79 -6.54
C PHE A 136 5.65 -5.18 -6.71
N ILE A 137 6.12 -6.16 -5.94
CA ILE A 137 5.62 -7.54 -5.99
C ILE A 137 4.14 -7.61 -5.65
N MET A 138 3.64 -6.78 -4.72
CA MET A 138 2.22 -6.69 -4.40
C MET A 138 1.37 -6.26 -5.60
N ASN A 139 1.83 -5.24 -6.34
CA ASN A 139 1.19 -4.82 -7.58
C ASN A 139 1.31 -5.92 -8.65
N TYR A 140 2.53 -6.45 -8.85
CA TYR A 140 2.83 -7.41 -9.91
C TYR A 140 2.11 -8.77 -9.76
N ARG A 141 1.91 -9.24 -8.52
CA ARG A 141 1.25 -10.51 -8.23
C ARG A 141 -0.27 -10.40 -8.11
N ASN A 142 -0.84 -9.23 -8.38
CA ASN A 142 -2.28 -9.04 -8.26
C ASN A 142 -3.04 -10.05 -9.15
N GLY A 143 -4.30 -10.33 -8.79
CA GLY A 143 -5.08 -11.36 -9.47
C GLY A 143 -5.22 -11.14 -10.98
N GLN A 144 -5.20 -9.88 -11.44
CA GLN A 144 -5.38 -9.53 -12.84
C GLN A 144 -4.12 -9.81 -13.67
N ARG A 145 -2.94 -9.43 -13.18
CA ARG A 145 -1.66 -9.71 -13.87
C ARG A 145 -1.35 -11.20 -13.87
N CYS A 146 -1.63 -11.88 -12.75
CA CYS A 146 -1.57 -13.35 -12.71
C CYS A 146 -2.51 -13.99 -13.76
N PHE A 147 -3.76 -13.53 -13.85
CA PHE A 147 -4.73 -14.01 -14.84
C PHE A 147 -4.30 -13.73 -16.28
N GLN A 148 -3.71 -12.56 -16.53
CA GLN A 148 -3.17 -12.15 -17.84
C GLN A 148 -2.16 -13.17 -18.38
N TYR A 149 -1.14 -13.50 -17.59
CA TYR A 149 -0.11 -14.47 -17.96
C TYR A 149 -0.64 -15.91 -17.97
N THR A 150 -1.51 -16.26 -17.03
CA THR A 150 -2.07 -17.63 -16.97
C THR A 150 -2.94 -17.96 -18.18
N ASN A 151 -3.66 -16.98 -18.73
CA ASN A 151 -4.61 -17.17 -19.83
C ASN A 151 -4.12 -16.61 -21.17
N ASP A 152 -2.86 -16.17 -21.26
CA ASP A 152 -2.26 -15.62 -22.49
C ASP A 152 -3.07 -14.45 -23.11
N ILE A 153 -3.56 -13.56 -22.25
CA ILE A 153 -4.39 -12.41 -22.60
C ILE A 153 -3.50 -11.17 -22.73
N PHE A 154 -3.00 -10.91 -23.92
CA PHE A 154 -2.15 -9.76 -24.22
C PHE A 154 -2.63 -9.06 -25.48
N ASP A 155 -2.37 -7.76 -25.58
CA ASP A 155 -2.39 -7.07 -26.87
C ASP A 155 -1.35 -7.65 -27.82
N ARG A 156 -1.54 -7.43 -29.13
CA ARG A 156 -0.69 -8.03 -30.18
C ARG A 156 0.81 -7.73 -30.01
N PRO A 157 1.26 -6.46 -29.78
CA PRO A 157 2.67 -6.18 -29.60
C PRO A 157 3.24 -6.85 -28.35
N THR A 158 2.56 -6.72 -27.19
CA THR A 158 3.02 -7.36 -25.95
C THR A 158 3.12 -8.87 -26.09
N LYS A 159 2.13 -9.52 -26.75
CA LYS A 159 2.15 -10.96 -26.98
C LYS A 159 3.38 -11.42 -27.77
N SER A 160 3.77 -10.65 -28.78
CA SER A 160 4.98 -10.94 -29.58
C SER A 160 6.24 -10.84 -28.73
N MET A 161 6.34 -9.83 -27.87
CA MET A 161 7.48 -9.67 -26.95
C MET A 161 7.57 -10.80 -25.93
N VAL A 162 6.43 -11.21 -25.34
CA VAL A 162 6.37 -12.34 -24.40
C VAL A 162 6.85 -13.62 -25.07
N LYS A 163 6.41 -13.91 -26.31
CA LYS A 163 6.86 -15.09 -27.07
C LYS A 163 8.35 -15.07 -27.38
N ALA A 164 8.89 -13.91 -27.76
CA ALA A 164 10.32 -13.75 -28.02
C ALA A 164 11.13 -14.01 -26.74
N PHE A 165 10.69 -13.47 -25.62
CA PHE A 165 11.30 -13.70 -24.31
C PHE A 165 11.23 -15.17 -23.89
N MET A 166 10.09 -15.82 -24.09
CA MET A 166 9.93 -17.26 -23.84
C MET A 166 10.92 -18.10 -24.64
N HIS A 167 11.07 -17.82 -25.94
CA HIS A 167 12.04 -18.51 -26.79
C HIS A 167 13.48 -18.29 -26.31
N GLN A 168 13.85 -17.06 -25.96
CA GLN A 168 15.19 -16.73 -25.47
C GLN A 168 15.54 -17.43 -24.16
N HIS A 169 14.56 -17.66 -23.28
CA HIS A 169 14.74 -18.22 -21.95
C HIS A 169 14.27 -19.69 -21.81
N ASN A 170 13.96 -20.36 -22.93
CA ASN A 170 13.47 -21.74 -22.97
C ASN A 170 12.19 -21.99 -22.13
N LEU A 171 11.31 -21.00 -22.03
CA LEU A 171 10.05 -21.08 -21.30
C LEU A 171 8.92 -21.55 -22.21
N GLN A 172 8.05 -22.42 -21.70
CA GLN A 172 7.00 -23.05 -22.51
C GLN A 172 5.67 -22.32 -22.47
N ARG A 173 5.41 -21.59 -21.37
CA ARG A 173 4.11 -20.91 -21.15
C ARG A 173 4.32 -19.49 -20.60
N PRO A 174 3.42 -18.52 -20.91
CA PRO A 174 3.52 -17.19 -20.32
C PRO A 174 3.43 -17.19 -18.79
N ALA A 175 2.71 -18.13 -18.18
CA ALA A 175 2.70 -18.30 -16.72
C ALA A 175 4.11 -18.52 -16.12
N GLU A 176 5.01 -19.19 -16.84
CA GLU A 176 6.40 -19.39 -16.41
C GLU A 176 7.21 -18.09 -16.47
N VAL A 177 6.91 -17.20 -17.43
CA VAL A 177 7.48 -15.83 -17.46
C VAL A 177 7.10 -15.06 -16.20
N TRP A 178 5.82 -15.13 -15.81
CA TRP A 178 5.34 -14.45 -14.61
C TRP A 178 6.02 -14.96 -13.33
N LEU A 179 6.13 -16.28 -13.16
CA LEU A 179 6.82 -16.89 -12.02
C LEU A 179 8.32 -16.61 -12.01
N GLN A 180 8.98 -16.69 -13.18
CA GLN A 180 10.39 -16.34 -13.33
C GLN A 180 10.62 -14.89 -12.91
N ASN A 181 9.83 -13.94 -13.39
CA ASN A 181 9.99 -12.53 -13.03
C ASN A 181 9.86 -12.31 -11.52
N ILE A 182 8.88 -12.94 -10.85
CA ILE A 182 8.76 -12.86 -9.39
C ILE A 182 10.05 -13.39 -8.73
N ARG A 183 10.51 -14.58 -9.13
CA ARG A 183 11.72 -15.19 -8.57
C ARG A 183 12.94 -14.29 -8.76
N GLU A 184 13.19 -13.84 -9.97
CA GLU A 184 14.36 -13.03 -10.32
C GLU A 184 14.34 -11.68 -9.60
N ILE A 185 13.19 -11.00 -9.47
CA ILE A 185 13.06 -9.76 -8.68
C ILE A 185 13.39 -10.00 -7.19
N LEU A 186 12.94 -11.12 -6.64
CA LEU A 186 13.18 -11.47 -5.24
C LEU A 186 14.66 -11.75 -4.98
N ASP A 187 15.32 -12.47 -5.90
CA ASP A 187 16.70 -12.94 -5.75
C ASP A 187 17.76 -11.89 -6.12
N THR A 188 17.46 -11.00 -7.07
CA THR A 188 18.39 -9.97 -7.54
C THR A 188 18.50 -8.83 -6.53
N PRO A 189 19.69 -8.35 -6.13
CA PRO A 189 19.83 -7.15 -5.30
C PRO A 189 19.00 -5.97 -5.83
N TYR A 190 18.39 -5.17 -4.95
CA TYR A 190 17.41 -4.15 -5.34
C TYR A 190 17.90 -3.19 -6.44
N SER A 191 19.15 -2.72 -6.34
CA SER A 191 19.74 -1.79 -7.32
C SER A 191 20.02 -2.41 -8.68
N GLU A 192 20.09 -3.74 -8.76
CA GLU A 192 20.47 -4.49 -9.97
C GLU A 192 19.25 -5.04 -10.72
N VAL A 193 18.05 -4.97 -10.13
CA VAL A 193 16.82 -5.48 -10.76
C VAL A 193 16.59 -4.85 -12.13
N LYS A 194 16.87 -3.54 -12.27
CA LYS A 194 16.69 -2.79 -13.52
C LYS A 194 17.57 -3.29 -14.68
N ASP A 195 18.64 -4.02 -14.38
CA ASP A 195 19.62 -4.49 -15.36
C ASP A 195 19.51 -6.01 -15.61
N ASN A 196 18.73 -6.73 -14.79
CA ASN A 196 18.61 -8.18 -14.89
C ASN A 196 17.84 -8.62 -16.16
N GLN A 197 18.58 -9.17 -17.12
CA GLN A 197 18.04 -9.66 -18.39
C GLN A 197 17.17 -10.92 -18.29
N LYS A 198 17.12 -11.57 -17.13
CA LYS A 198 16.18 -12.68 -16.85
C LYS A 198 14.79 -12.20 -16.44
N ILE A 199 14.59 -10.88 -16.31
CA ILE A 199 13.28 -10.28 -16.09
C ILE A 199 12.76 -9.76 -17.43
N PHE A 200 11.51 -10.08 -17.75
CA PHE A 200 10.86 -9.59 -18.97
C PHE A 200 10.98 -8.06 -19.08
N TYR A 201 11.36 -7.58 -20.26
CA TYR A 201 11.73 -6.17 -20.50
C TYR A 201 10.70 -5.18 -19.96
N LEU A 202 9.41 -5.32 -20.31
CA LEU A 202 8.37 -4.39 -19.86
C LEU A 202 8.20 -4.38 -18.34
N ASP A 203 8.36 -5.53 -17.70
CA ASP A 203 8.25 -5.67 -16.24
C ASP A 203 9.48 -5.08 -15.52
N ARG A 204 10.64 -5.20 -16.15
CA ARG A 204 11.89 -4.60 -15.68
C ARG A 204 11.88 -3.07 -15.80
N GLU A 205 11.37 -2.53 -16.90
CA GLU A 205 11.19 -1.09 -17.08
C GLU A 205 10.16 -0.52 -16.08
N ASP A 206 9.04 -1.23 -15.87
CA ASP A 206 8.05 -0.87 -14.84
C ASP A 206 8.69 -0.84 -13.43
N PHE A 207 9.58 -1.80 -13.13
CA PHE A 207 10.35 -1.79 -11.89
C PHE A 207 11.31 -0.59 -11.82
N LYS A 208 12.07 -0.31 -12.88
CA LYS A 208 12.99 0.84 -12.95
C LYS A 208 12.24 2.15 -12.68
N GLN A 209 11.21 2.43 -13.46
CA GLN A 209 10.46 3.68 -13.37
C GLN A 209 9.78 3.88 -12.00
N ARG A 210 9.08 2.85 -11.50
CA ARG A 210 8.32 2.99 -10.25
C ARG A 210 9.16 2.80 -9.01
N MET A 211 10.16 1.92 -9.04
CA MET A 211 10.91 1.53 -7.85
C MET A 211 12.29 2.13 -7.80
N ILE A 212 12.93 2.55 -8.90
CA ILE A 212 14.25 3.20 -8.87
C ILE A 212 14.10 4.72 -9.04
N ASP A 213 13.39 5.16 -10.09
CA ASP A 213 13.36 6.58 -10.50
C ASP A 213 12.37 7.43 -9.69
N SER A 214 11.58 6.78 -8.83
CA SER A 214 10.62 7.42 -7.93
C SER A 214 11.14 7.53 -6.50
N PHE A 215 10.70 8.55 -5.77
CA PHE A 215 10.91 8.66 -4.32
C PHE A 215 9.63 8.35 -3.54
N LEU A 216 9.80 7.96 -2.28
CA LEU A 216 8.70 7.55 -1.40
C LEU A 216 8.26 8.73 -0.52
N ILE A 217 6.94 8.91 -0.42
CA ILE A 217 6.29 9.86 0.48
C ILE A 217 5.30 9.09 1.36
N ILE A 218 5.10 9.56 2.58
CA ILE A 218 4.11 9.01 3.51
C ILE A 218 3.04 10.06 3.78
N TRP A 219 1.84 9.79 3.27
CA TRP A 219 0.67 10.64 3.49
C TRP A 219 -0.21 10.06 4.59
N GLN A 220 -0.67 10.93 5.47
CA GLN A 220 -1.51 10.59 6.62
C GLN A 220 -2.87 11.24 6.48
N ALA A 221 -3.95 10.44 6.58
CA ALA A 221 -5.30 10.98 6.59
C ALA A 221 -5.54 11.81 7.86
N GLY A 222 -6.35 12.86 7.74
CA GLY A 222 -6.81 13.65 8.89
C GLY A 222 -7.56 12.81 9.93
N GLU A 223 -7.80 13.39 11.11
CA GLU A 223 -8.48 12.71 12.23
C GLU A 223 -9.85 12.15 11.83
N ASN A 224 -10.58 12.91 10.99
CA ASN A 224 -11.95 12.61 10.56
C ASN A 224 -12.05 12.11 9.11
N ASP A 225 -10.97 11.55 8.57
CA ASP A 225 -10.98 10.94 7.24
C ASP A 225 -10.22 9.60 7.24
N GLU A 226 -10.56 8.72 6.32
CA GLU A 226 -9.97 7.39 6.22
C GLU A 226 -9.75 7.01 4.76
N PHE A 227 -8.65 6.30 4.51
CA PHE A 227 -8.44 5.62 3.24
C PHE A 227 -9.19 4.30 3.20
N ILE A 228 -9.69 3.96 2.02
CA ILE A 228 -10.26 2.66 1.70
C ILE A 228 -9.23 1.79 0.98
N ILE A 229 -9.46 0.48 0.90
CA ILE A 229 -8.68 -0.41 0.06
C ILE A 229 -9.60 -1.29 -0.78
N THR A 230 -9.22 -1.52 -2.02
CA THR A 230 -9.94 -2.34 -3.00
C THR A 230 -9.13 -3.60 -3.33
N ASN A 231 -9.74 -4.59 -3.98
CA ASN A 231 -9.06 -5.81 -4.44
C ASN A 231 -7.94 -5.54 -5.47
N ASN A 232 -7.94 -4.38 -6.12
CA ASN A 232 -6.84 -3.90 -6.96
C ASN A 232 -5.97 -2.81 -6.29
N GLY A 233 -6.14 -2.59 -4.98
CA GLY A 233 -5.65 -1.39 -4.26
C GLY A 233 -4.14 -1.22 -4.11
N PHE A 234 -3.31 -2.11 -4.68
CA PHE A 234 -1.86 -1.96 -4.71
C PHE A 234 -1.39 -1.56 -6.09
N GLY A 235 -0.82 -0.36 -6.22
CA GLY A 235 -0.27 0.13 -7.48
C GLY A 235 -1.27 0.87 -8.36
N ILE A 236 -2.47 1.18 -7.82
CA ILE A 236 -3.36 2.18 -8.40
C ILE A 236 -2.59 3.49 -8.53
N PHE A 237 -2.69 4.14 -9.67
CA PHE A 237 -1.94 5.35 -9.93
C PHE A 237 -2.81 6.45 -10.52
N GLU A 238 -2.34 7.67 -10.34
CA GLU A 238 -2.78 8.84 -11.09
C GLU A 238 -1.66 9.24 -12.05
N GLY A 239 -2.02 9.61 -13.28
CA GLY A 239 -1.04 9.86 -14.33
C GLY A 239 -1.66 9.91 -15.72
N VAL A 240 -0.81 9.70 -16.73
CA VAL A 240 -1.17 9.78 -18.15
C VAL A 240 -1.10 8.41 -18.77
N ASN A 241 -2.15 8.06 -19.51
CA ASN A 241 -2.20 6.87 -20.34
C ASN A 241 -2.21 7.31 -21.81
N GLY A 242 -1.49 6.59 -22.66
CA GLY A 242 -1.41 6.90 -24.08
C GLY A 242 -0.91 5.73 -24.90
N VAL A 243 -0.56 6.03 -26.15
CA VAL A 243 0.04 5.07 -27.09
C VAL A 243 1.26 5.74 -27.72
N VAL A 244 2.40 5.07 -27.66
CA VAL A 244 3.66 5.52 -28.27
C VAL A 244 3.87 4.72 -29.57
N PHE A 245 4.42 5.38 -30.60
CA PHE A 245 4.62 4.80 -31.93
C PHE A 245 3.35 4.16 -32.54
N GLY A 246 2.16 4.71 -32.23
CA GLY A 246 0.88 4.30 -32.81
C GLY A 246 0.28 3.00 -32.28
N GLU A 247 1.06 2.12 -31.64
CA GLU A 247 0.58 0.81 -31.16
C GLU A 247 1.04 0.41 -29.75
N LEU A 248 2.10 1.00 -29.19
CA LEU A 248 2.62 0.57 -27.89
C LEU A 248 1.92 1.30 -26.74
N PRO A 249 1.19 0.59 -25.86
CA PRO A 249 0.56 1.22 -24.71
C PRO A 249 1.62 1.85 -23.81
N PHE A 250 1.38 3.09 -23.41
CA PHE A 250 2.25 3.86 -22.54
C PHE A 250 1.47 4.32 -21.32
N GLN A 251 2.10 4.20 -20.15
CA GLN A 251 1.56 4.70 -18.90
C GLN A 251 2.66 5.43 -18.15
N TYR A 252 2.36 6.63 -17.69
CA TYR A 252 3.25 7.39 -16.83
C TYR A 252 2.51 7.76 -15.55
N ALA A 253 2.96 7.21 -14.43
CA ALA A 253 2.38 7.47 -13.13
C ALA A 253 3.00 8.71 -12.49
N TYR A 254 2.20 9.74 -12.23
CA TYR A 254 2.56 10.87 -11.37
C TYR A 254 2.59 10.44 -9.90
N HIS A 255 1.59 9.66 -9.49
CA HIS A 255 1.48 9.15 -8.12
C HIS A 255 1.04 7.69 -8.15
N SER A 256 1.82 6.79 -7.58
CA SER A 256 1.38 5.41 -7.31
C SER A 256 1.02 5.23 -5.84
N PHE A 257 -0.18 4.75 -5.59
CA PHE A 257 -0.81 4.67 -4.27
C PHE A 257 -0.76 3.26 -3.68
N TYR A 258 -0.35 3.16 -2.41
CA TYR A 258 -0.28 1.91 -1.67
C TYR A 258 -0.81 2.11 -0.24
N VAL A 259 -2.09 1.79 -0.05
CA VAL A 259 -2.75 1.97 1.24
C VAL A 259 -2.29 0.90 2.24
N ILE A 260 -1.66 1.32 3.33
CA ILE A 260 -1.13 0.41 4.36
C ILE A 260 -1.97 0.38 5.64
N SER A 261 -2.82 1.38 5.85
CA SER A 261 -3.84 1.43 6.91
C SER A 261 -4.93 2.46 6.57
N PRO A 262 -6.06 2.50 7.31
CA PRO A 262 -7.06 3.55 7.15
C PRO A 262 -6.51 4.98 7.32
N LYS A 263 -5.35 5.15 7.97
CA LYS A 263 -4.75 6.45 8.25
C LYS A 263 -3.48 6.74 7.45
N LEU A 264 -2.91 5.76 6.75
CA LEU A 264 -1.62 5.92 6.08
C LEU A 264 -1.63 5.31 4.70
N ILE A 265 -1.06 6.07 3.77
CA ILE A 265 -0.80 5.64 2.40
C ILE A 265 0.66 5.95 2.06
N LEU A 266 1.31 4.97 1.42
CA LEU A 266 2.62 5.15 0.82
C LEU A 266 2.40 5.61 -0.62
N VAL A 267 3.16 6.63 -1.03
CA VAL A 267 3.03 7.22 -2.37
C VAL A 267 4.40 7.23 -3.03
N LEU A 268 4.51 6.65 -4.22
CA LEU A 268 5.70 6.76 -5.06
C LEU A 268 5.46 7.85 -6.10
N CYS A 269 6.39 8.81 -6.18
CA CYS A 269 6.35 9.92 -7.12
C CYS A 269 7.65 9.97 -7.92
N PRO A 270 7.61 10.23 -9.24
CA PRO A 270 8.81 10.48 -10.03
C PRO A 270 9.68 11.58 -9.43
N SER A 271 10.99 11.48 -9.61
CA SER A 271 11.94 12.47 -9.06
C SER A 271 11.68 13.91 -9.52
N ALA A 272 10.95 14.13 -10.62
CA ALA A 272 10.50 15.44 -11.07
C ALA A 272 9.61 16.18 -10.04
N PHE A 273 8.88 15.47 -9.17
CA PHE A 273 8.06 16.10 -8.11
C PHE A 273 8.89 16.65 -6.95
N ARG A 274 10.21 16.43 -6.95
CA ARG A 274 11.11 17.05 -5.98
C ARG A 274 11.21 18.55 -6.26
N LYS A 275 11.18 19.35 -5.19
CA LYS A 275 11.25 20.82 -5.28
C LYS A 275 12.53 21.28 -5.99
N GLU A 276 13.62 20.56 -5.80
CA GLU A 276 14.92 20.82 -6.42
C GLU A 276 14.98 20.48 -7.92
N VAL A 277 14.00 19.74 -8.46
CA VAL A 277 13.96 19.33 -9.88
C VAL A 277 12.88 20.11 -10.63
N GLY A 278 11.65 20.08 -10.12
CA GLY A 278 10.49 20.72 -10.75
C GLY A 278 9.82 19.86 -11.83
N THR A 279 8.52 20.11 -12.00
CA THR A 279 7.63 19.31 -12.87
C THR A 279 7.38 19.94 -14.25
N ASP A 280 7.97 21.10 -14.54
CA ASP A 280 7.69 21.85 -15.77
C ASP A 280 8.04 21.06 -17.05
N HIS A 281 9.17 20.36 -17.07
CA HIS A 281 9.57 19.52 -18.20
C HIS A 281 8.58 18.37 -18.44
N LEU A 282 8.11 17.76 -17.35
CA LEU A 282 7.16 16.66 -17.36
C LEU A 282 5.79 17.12 -17.90
N TYR A 283 5.28 18.27 -17.44
CA TYR A 283 4.02 18.81 -17.99
C TYR A 283 4.15 19.32 -19.42
N LYS A 284 5.31 19.87 -19.81
CA LYS A 284 5.55 20.23 -21.21
C LYS A 284 5.51 19.00 -22.12
N HIS A 285 6.01 17.87 -21.65
CA HIS A 285 6.03 16.63 -22.41
C HIS A 285 4.65 15.96 -22.49
N PHE A 286 3.93 15.86 -21.36
CA PHE A 286 2.66 15.12 -21.31
C PHE A 286 1.40 15.98 -21.50
N GLY A 287 1.50 17.30 -21.37
CA GLY A 287 0.37 18.24 -21.54
C GLY A 287 -0.71 18.17 -20.45
N GLN A 288 -0.65 17.21 -19.53
CA GLN A 288 -1.60 17.04 -18.44
C GLN A 288 -0.92 17.21 -17.09
N ARG A 289 -1.48 18.06 -16.22
CA ARG A 289 -0.99 18.27 -14.85
C ARG A 289 -1.53 17.23 -13.88
N SER A 290 -0.81 17.00 -12.79
CA SER A 290 -1.31 16.10 -11.76
C SER A 290 -2.40 16.78 -10.94
N ILE A 291 -3.40 15.99 -10.53
CA ILE A 291 -4.47 16.48 -9.65
C ILE A 291 -4.00 16.68 -8.20
N PHE A 292 -2.76 16.27 -7.89
CA PHE A 292 -2.13 16.36 -6.57
C PHE A 292 -0.97 17.37 -6.53
N ASP A 293 -0.82 18.24 -7.54
CA ASP A 293 0.27 19.22 -7.64
C ASP A 293 0.38 20.14 -6.40
N HIS A 294 -0.74 20.41 -5.74
CA HIS A 294 -0.80 21.28 -4.56
C HIS A 294 -0.54 20.54 -3.23
N VAL A 295 -0.39 19.21 -3.26
CA VAL A 295 -0.11 18.41 -2.07
C VAL A 295 1.40 18.39 -1.84
N PRO A 296 1.91 18.53 -0.60
CA PRO A 296 3.35 18.51 -0.37
C PRO A 296 4.01 17.15 -0.70
N HIS A 297 5.17 17.22 -1.39
CA HIS A 297 6.04 16.07 -1.71
C HIS A 297 7.42 16.15 -1.05
N PRO A 298 7.50 16.16 0.30
CA PRO A 298 8.80 16.23 0.96
C PRO A 298 9.63 14.98 0.68
N ALA A 299 10.83 15.17 0.14
CA ALA A 299 11.80 14.11 0.01
C ALA A 299 12.29 13.65 1.40
N ALA A 300 12.70 12.38 1.50
CA ALA A 300 13.33 11.88 2.71
C ALA A 300 14.68 12.58 2.95
N ILE A 301 15.01 12.83 4.21
CA ILE A 301 16.31 13.40 4.60
C ILE A 301 17.28 12.23 4.81
N PRO A 302 18.31 12.06 3.96
CA PRO A 302 19.26 10.97 4.10
C PRO A 302 20.31 11.29 5.17
N LYS A 303 20.75 10.27 5.89
CA LYS A 303 21.93 10.27 6.74
C LYS A 303 22.81 9.10 6.35
N TYR A 304 23.92 9.42 5.71
CA TYR A 304 24.90 8.43 5.26
C TYR A 304 25.88 8.11 6.38
N VAL A 305 26.18 6.83 6.56
CA VAL A 305 27.14 6.37 7.59
C VAL A 305 28.53 6.14 7.00
N GLY A 306 28.62 5.87 5.70
CA GLY A 306 29.88 5.58 5.01
C GLY A 306 30.86 6.75 5.02
N LYS A 307 32.09 6.50 5.47
CA LYS A 307 33.27 7.32 5.17
C LYS A 307 34.17 6.49 4.25
N VAL A 308 34.54 7.01 3.09
CA VAL A 308 35.53 6.37 2.22
C VAL A 308 36.88 6.35 2.94
N LYS A 309 37.50 5.17 3.04
CA LYS A 309 38.93 5.07 3.40
C LYS A 309 39.73 5.72 2.27
N ALA A 310 40.55 6.71 2.60
CA ALA A 310 41.39 7.48 1.66
C ALA A 310 42.42 6.65 0.84
N SER A 311 42.36 5.32 0.89
CA SER A 311 43.34 4.39 0.29
C SER A 311 42.81 3.57 -0.90
N CYS A 312 41.61 3.85 -1.41
CA CYS A 312 41.20 3.28 -2.70
C CYS A 312 41.54 4.29 -3.81
N SER A 313 42.72 4.11 -4.39
CA SER A 313 43.07 4.65 -5.69
C SER A 313 41.90 4.52 -6.66
N LYS A 314 41.74 5.55 -7.51
CA LYS A 314 40.84 5.58 -8.67
C LYS A 314 40.60 4.17 -9.20
N PRO A 315 39.34 3.73 -9.42
CA PRO A 315 39.11 2.42 -10.00
C PRO A 315 39.91 2.34 -11.30
N ASN A 316 40.86 1.41 -11.36
CA ASN A 316 41.55 1.09 -12.59
C ASN A 316 40.49 0.74 -13.63
N ASN A 317 40.68 1.31 -14.80
CA ASN A 317 39.76 1.50 -15.92
C ASN A 317 39.16 0.24 -16.58
N GLU A 318 38.92 -0.89 -15.89
CA GLU A 318 38.58 -2.13 -16.61
C GLU A 318 37.31 -2.89 -16.18
N HIS A 319 36.62 -2.57 -15.07
CA HIS A 319 35.40 -3.31 -14.68
C HIS A 319 34.18 -2.50 -14.23
N SER A 320 34.13 -1.19 -14.46
CA SER A 320 32.90 -0.40 -14.24
C SER A 320 32.57 0.53 -15.40
N GLN A 321 32.54 -0.01 -16.63
CA GLN A 321 31.71 0.61 -17.66
C GLN A 321 30.25 0.28 -17.34
N LEU A 322 29.70 0.96 -16.33
CA LEU A 322 28.25 1.11 -16.20
C LEU A 322 27.80 1.77 -17.49
N LYS A 323 27.11 1.01 -18.35
CA LYS A 323 26.54 1.51 -19.59
C LYS A 323 25.60 2.66 -19.26
N TYR A 324 26.09 3.88 -19.39
CA TYR A 324 25.30 5.09 -19.32
C TYR A 324 24.54 5.20 -20.65
N ASP A 325 23.22 5.06 -20.58
CA ASP A 325 22.37 5.49 -21.69
C ASP A 325 22.10 6.99 -21.52
N GLY A 326 22.79 7.80 -22.33
CA GLY A 326 22.66 9.26 -22.28
C GLY A 326 21.35 9.82 -22.78
N THR A 327 20.39 8.96 -23.12
CA THR A 327 19.07 9.36 -23.59
C THR A 327 18.01 9.40 -22.48
N ASP A 328 18.29 8.87 -21.29
CA ASP A 328 17.35 8.87 -20.15
C ASP A 328 17.72 9.94 -19.10
N PRO A 329 16.93 11.04 -19.00
CA PRO A 329 17.17 12.12 -18.04
C PRO A 329 17.14 11.66 -16.57
N PHE A 330 16.39 10.60 -16.25
CA PHE A 330 16.26 10.10 -14.87
C PHE A 330 17.49 9.29 -14.45
N GLU A 331 18.06 8.52 -15.37
CA GLU A 331 19.28 7.76 -15.14
C GLU A 331 20.50 8.69 -14.98
N LEU A 332 20.55 9.78 -15.74
CA LEU A 332 21.57 10.82 -15.58
C LEU A 332 21.55 11.42 -14.16
N GLN A 333 20.37 11.73 -13.62
CA GLN A 333 20.28 12.33 -12.28
C GLN A 333 20.73 11.36 -11.17
N ALA A 334 20.33 10.10 -11.24
CA ALA A 334 20.77 9.07 -10.29
C ALA A 334 22.29 8.84 -10.40
N HIS A 335 22.84 8.84 -11.62
CA HIS A 335 24.27 8.72 -11.87
C HIS A 335 25.05 9.91 -11.29
N LEU A 336 24.61 11.13 -11.56
CA LEU A 336 25.23 12.36 -11.05
C LEU A 336 25.20 12.41 -9.52
N LEU A 337 24.09 11.99 -8.89
CA LEU A 337 24.02 11.90 -7.43
C LEU A 337 25.05 10.90 -6.89
N LYS A 338 25.17 9.72 -7.52
CA LYS A 338 26.13 8.69 -7.11
C LYS A 338 27.57 9.17 -7.27
N MET A 339 27.89 9.85 -8.38
CA MET A 339 29.20 10.48 -8.58
C MET A 339 29.46 11.56 -7.53
N SER A 340 28.51 12.45 -7.28
CA SER A 340 28.65 13.50 -6.27
C SER A 340 28.86 12.95 -4.86
N LEU A 341 28.20 11.85 -4.49
CA LEU A 341 28.42 11.20 -3.19
C LEU A 341 29.82 10.59 -3.11
N TYR A 342 30.27 9.96 -4.20
CA TYR A 342 31.61 9.38 -4.28
C TYR A 342 32.71 10.45 -4.20
N ASP A 343 32.55 11.58 -4.89
CA ASP A 343 33.46 12.73 -4.84
C ASP A 343 33.52 13.34 -3.43
N GLN A 344 32.43 13.23 -2.67
CA GLN A 344 32.37 13.63 -1.25
C GLN A 344 32.94 12.56 -0.29
N GLY A 345 33.48 11.46 -0.82
CA GLY A 345 33.99 10.35 -0.02
C GLY A 345 32.90 9.62 0.77
N ILE A 346 31.67 9.58 0.24
CA ILE A 346 30.53 8.89 0.82
C ILE A 346 30.23 7.65 0.00
N GLU A 347 30.34 6.48 0.64
CA GLU A 347 29.87 5.22 0.08
C GLU A 347 28.47 4.91 0.61
N MET A 348 27.55 4.55 -0.28
CA MET A 348 26.20 4.14 0.12
C MET A 348 26.27 2.81 0.87
N GLN A 349 25.69 2.77 2.07
CA GLN A 349 25.75 1.60 2.95
C GLN A 349 24.34 1.11 3.29
N SER A 350 24.21 -0.18 3.56
CA SER A 350 22.92 -0.80 3.92
C SER A 350 22.30 -0.26 5.22
N ASN A 351 23.13 0.35 6.08
CA ASN A 351 22.75 0.98 7.34
C ASN A 351 22.59 2.50 7.25
N ASP A 352 22.66 3.10 6.05
CA ASP A 352 22.21 4.48 5.84
C ASP A 352 20.76 4.61 6.30
N THR A 353 20.40 5.76 6.85
CA THR A 353 19.04 6.01 7.33
C THR A 353 18.37 7.14 6.57
N PHE A 354 17.06 7.06 6.42
CA PHE A 354 16.22 8.05 5.75
C PHE A 354 15.09 8.46 6.68
N THR A 355 14.99 9.77 6.96
CA THR A 355 13.91 10.35 7.76
C THR A 355 12.78 10.79 6.85
N PHE A 356 11.59 10.21 7.04
CA PHE A 356 10.38 10.51 6.28
C PHE A 356 9.39 11.27 7.16
N PRO A 357 8.99 12.49 6.81
CA PRO A 357 7.89 13.17 7.49
C PRO A 357 6.54 12.54 7.13
N PHE A 358 5.59 12.57 8.06
CA PHE A 358 4.18 12.25 7.80
C PHE A 358 3.46 13.52 7.32
N VAL A 359 3.04 13.52 6.06
CA VAL A 359 2.28 14.65 5.50
C VAL A 359 0.81 14.48 5.85
N LYS A 360 0.31 15.30 6.78
CA LYS A 360 -1.11 15.32 7.11
C LYS A 360 -1.92 15.92 5.96
N LEU A 361 -2.84 15.13 5.42
CA LEU A 361 -3.72 15.53 4.34
C LEU A 361 -5.00 16.19 4.85
N ASN A 362 -5.49 17.17 4.10
CA ASN A 362 -6.82 17.70 4.31
C ASN A 362 -7.89 16.73 3.77
N SER A 363 -9.14 16.92 4.19
CA SER A 363 -10.24 16.05 3.78
C SER A 363 -10.49 16.06 2.26
N ALA A 364 -10.16 17.14 1.54
CA ALA A 364 -10.34 17.20 0.09
C ALA A 364 -9.35 16.27 -0.63
N THR A 365 -8.08 16.27 -0.21
CA THR A 365 -7.07 15.38 -0.76
C THR A 365 -7.37 13.91 -0.44
N VAL A 366 -7.78 13.58 0.80
CA VAL A 366 -8.18 12.19 1.14
C VAL A 366 -9.35 11.72 0.28
N ARG A 367 -10.35 12.59 0.06
CA ARG A 367 -11.46 12.29 -0.85
C ARG A 367 -11.00 12.04 -2.27
N LEU A 368 -10.07 12.85 -2.79
CA LEU A 368 -9.55 12.71 -4.14
C LEU A 368 -8.76 11.40 -4.33
N ILE A 369 -7.99 11.00 -3.31
CA ILE A 369 -7.32 9.70 -3.31
C ILE A 369 -8.36 8.57 -3.33
N ASN A 370 -9.35 8.61 -2.43
CA ASN A 370 -10.42 7.61 -2.43
C ASN A 370 -11.20 7.61 -3.76
N PHE A 371 -11.36 8.76 -4.41
CA PHE A 371 -11.97 8.86 -5.74
C PHE A 371 -11.15 8.08 -6.79
N VAL A 372 -9.83 8.28 -6.84
CA VAL A 372 -8.92 7.52 -7.73
C VAL A 372 -9.02 6.02 -7.43
N LEU A 373 -8.99 5.62 -6.16
CA LEU A 373 -9.12 4.21 -5.76
C LEU A 373 -10.47 3.60 -6.18
N LEU A 374 -11.57 4.37 -6.11
CA LEU A 374 -12.90 3.94 -6.53
C LEU A 374 -13.10 3.93 -8.05
N ASN A 375 -12.32 4.73 -8.80
CA ASN A 375 -12.43 4.79 -10.25
C ASN A 375 -11.75 3.62 -10.95
N GLU A 376 -10.64 3.15 -10.39
CA GLU A 376 -9.90 2.01 -10.93
C GLU A 376 -10.59 0.65 -10.70
N VAL A 377 -11.78 0.64 -10.10
CA VAL A 377 -12.47 -0.60 -9.73
C VAL A 377 -13.07 -1.33 -10.94
N LYS A 378 -13.02 -2.67 -10.86
CA LYS A 378 -13.65 -3.57 -11.82
C LYS A 378 -15.03 -4.05 -11.31
N PRO A 379 -15.83 -4.76 -12.13
CA PRO A 379 -17.12 -5.29 -11.69
C PRO A 379 -17.04 -6.22 -10.47
N ASP A 380 -15.94 -6.98 -10.33
CA ASP A 380 -15.63 -7.89 -9.22
C ASP A 380 -15.07 -7.18 -7.98
N LEU A 381 -15.35 -5.89 -7.82
CA LEU A 381 -14.84 -5.08 -6.72
C LEU A 381 -15.20 -5.68 -5.35
N VAL A 382 -14.16 -5.92 -4.57
CA VAL A 382 -14.27 -6.06 -3.12
C VAL A 382 -13.59 -4.86 -2.46
N LEU A 383 -14.37 -4.12 -1.69
CA LEU A 383 -13.94 -2.91 -0.98
C LEU A 383 -13.83 -3.22 0.52
N THR A 384 -12.72 -2.87 1.15
CA THR A 384 -12.53 -2.87 2.61
C THR A 384 -12.40 -1.45 3.13
N PHE A 385 -13.07 -1.19 4.25
CA PHE A 385 -13.11 0.10 4.93
C PHE A 385 -13.18 -0.13 6.44
N LEU A 386 -13.02 0.95 7.22
CA LEU A 386 -13.08 0.87 8.68
C LEU A 386 -14.39 1.39 9.25
N SER A 387 -14.89 2.54 8.76
CA SER A 387 -16.05 3.23 9.33
C SER A 387 -17.18 3.41 8.32
N LEU A 388 -18.40 3.00 8.71
CA LEU A 388 -19.62 3.22 7.91
C LEU A 388 -19.89 4.71 7.63
N PRO A 389 -19.85 5.63 8.62
CA PRO A 389 -20.02 7.07 8.37
C PRO A 389 -19.02 7.63 7.35
N TYR A 390 -17.74 7.26 7.45
CA TYR A 390 -16.71 7.78 6.55
C TYR A 390 -16.84 7.23 5.14
N LEU A 391 -17.17 5.94 5.00
CA LEU A 391 -17.45 5.39 3.69
C LEU A 391 -18.69 6.06 3.07
N TYR A 392 -19.76 6.28 3.83
CA TYR A 392 -20.94 7.00 3.33
C TYR A 392 -20.60 8.41 2.84
N LYS A 393 -19.86 9.19 3.64
CA LYS A 393 -19.37 10.52 3.26
C LYS A 393 -18.54 10.46 1.95
N THR A 394 -17.69 9.45 1.83
CA THR A 394 -16.85 9.23 0.63
C THR A 394 -17.71 8.95 -0.60
N ILE A 395 -18.65 8.01 -0.52
CA ILE A 395 -19.53 7.65 -1.65
C ILE A 395 -20.47 8.80 -2.04
N VAL A 396 -21.01 9.54 -1.07
CA VAL A 396 -21.84 10.73 -1.35
C VAL A 396 -21.06 11.77 -2.14
N LYS A 397 -19.81 12.02 -1.75
CA LYS A 397 -18.95 13.00 -2.44
C LYS A 397 -18.52 12.50 -3.81
N TYR A 398 -18.18 11.22 -3.93
CA TYR A 398 -17.85 10.57 -5.20
C TYR A 398 -18.93 10.79 -6.27
N HIS A 399 -20.22 10.65 -5.91
CA HIS A 399 -21.34 10.91 -6.84
C HIS A 399 -21.60 12.39 -7.15
N ASN A 400 -21.11 13.30 -6.31
CA ASN A 400 -21.36 14.74 -6.49
C ASN A 400 -20.27 15.42 -7.30
N ASP A 401 -19.07 14.85 -7.34
CA ASP A 401 -17.98 15.37 -8.17
C ASP A 401 -18.34 15.17 -9.65
N LYS A 402 -17.78 15.97 -10.57
CA LYS A 402 -18.03 15.87 -12.02
C LYS A 402 -16.74 15.50 -12.72
N PHE A 403 -16.42 14.21 -12.71
CA PHE A 403 -15.28 13.66 -13.45
C PHE A 403 -15.76 12.82 -14.64
N VAL A 404 -14.90 12.66 -15.64
CA VAL A 404 -15.24 12.08 -16.97
C VAL A 404 -15.78 10.65 -16.87
N VAL A 405 -15.31 9.85 -15.91
CA VAL A 405 -15.77 8.47 -15.70
C VAL A 405 -16.09 8.28 -14.22
N GLN A 406 -17.32 7.85 -13.94
CA GLN A 406 -17.80 7.50 -12.61
C GLN A 406 -18.48 6.15 -12.62
N GLN A 407 -18.15 5.36 -11.61
CA GLN A 407 -18.71 4.05 -11.34
C GLN A 407 -20.02 4.21 -10.58
N ASP A 408 -21.03 3.40 -10.91
CA ASP A 408 -22.26 3.42 -10.13
C ASP A 408 -22.08 2.71 -8.78
N PHE A 409 -22.27 3.48 -7.72
CA PHE A 409 -22.27 3.06 -6.30
C PHE A 409 -23.61 3.38 -5.62
N SER A 410 -24.68 3.58 -6.39
CA SER A 410 -26.00 3.96 -5.86
C SER A 410 -26.55 2.92 -4.88
N ASN A 411 -26.34 1.64 -5.15
CA ASN A 411 -26.74 0.55 -4.25
C ASN A 411 -25.97 0.60 -2.93
N LEU A 412 -24.64 0.73 -2.98
CA LEU A 412 -23.81 0.91 -1.79
C LEU A 412 -24.26 2.13 -0.97
N LYS A 413 -24.48 3.28 -1.63
CA LYS A 413 -24.98 4.51 -0.99
C LYS A 413 -26.30 4.29 -0.25
N LYS A 414 -27.27 3.62 -0.88
CA LYS A 414 -28.57 3.27 -0.27
C LYS A 414 -28.41 2.32 0.93
N LYS A 415 -27.54 1.31 0.83
CA LYS A 415 -27.28 0.36 1.91
C LYS A 415 -26.61 1.04 3.09
N LEU A 416 -25.59 1.86 2.85
CA LEU A 416 -24.93 2.64 3.89
C LEU A 416 -25.90 3.57 4.61
N PHE A 417 -26.74 4.31 3.87
CA PHE A 417 -27.77 5.18 4.45
C PHE A 417 -28.75 4.39 5.32
N THR A 418 -29.21 3.23 4.85
CA THR A 418 -30.13 2.36 5.60
C THR A 418 -29.49 1.84 6.88
N THR A 419 -28.24 1.35 6.79
CA THR A 419 -27.50 0.83 7.95
C THR A 419 -27.27 1.92 9.00
N LEU A 420 -26.82 3.11 8.59
CA LEU A 420 -26.58 4.24 9.50
C LEU A 420 -27.86 4.71 10.22
N ASN A 421 -28.99 4.73 9.51
CA ASN A 421 -30.28 5.10 10.10
C ASN A 421 -30.84 4.02 11.04
N ARG A 422 -30.60 2.73 10.77
CA ARG A 422 -30.97 1.65 11.68
C ARG A 422 -30.18 1.74 12.98
N THR A 423 -28.85 1.90 12.91
CA THR A 423 -28.02 2.09 14.11
C THR A 423 -28.47 3.29 14.94
N HIS A 424 -28.85 4.41 14.29
CA HIS A 424 -29.37 5.57 15.02
C HIS A 424 -30.72 5.29 15.71
N LYS A 425 -31.63 4.54 15.07
CA LYS A 425 -32.90 4.13 15.68
C LYS A 425 -32.67 3.18 16.85
N ASP A 426 -31.81 2.19 16.69
CA ASP A 426 -31.48 1.21 17.72
C ASP A 426 -30.82 1.89 18.94
N ASP A 427 -29.92 2.85 18.71
CA ASP A 427 -29.31 3.68 19.78
C ASP A 427 -30.35 4.55 20.50
N LEU A 428 -31.32 5.11 19.77
CA LEU A 428 -32.43 5.85 20.37
C LEU A 428 -33.36 4.95 21.19
N HIS A 429 -33.62 3.71 20.74
CA HIS A 429 -34.38 2.73 21.50
C HIS A 429 -33.64 2.32 22.78
N LEU A 430 -32.34 2.05 22.72
CA LEU A 430 -31.50 1.77 23.88
C LEU A 430 -31.48 2.92 24.90
N ARG A 431 -31.55 4.18 24.44
CA ARG A 431 -31.65 5.36 25.32
C ARG A 431 -33.02 5.49 25.98
N LYS A 432 -34.10 5.05 25.34
CA LYS A 432 -35.46 5.04 25.91
C LYS A 432 -35.64 3.97 26.98
N ASP A 433 -34.86 2.89 26.91
CA ASP A 433 -34.85 1.81 27.90
C ASP A 433 -33.99 2.12 29.14
N ILE A 434 -33.35 3.30 29.19
CA ILE A 434 -32.71 3.79 30.41
C ILE A 434 -33.82 4.32 31.33
N PRO A 435 -34.02 3.74 32.53
CA PRO A 435 -35.07 4.18 33.44
C PRO A 435 -34.92 5.66 33.77
N VAL A 436 -35.95 6.45 33.45
CA VAL A 436 -36.08 7.85 33.82
C VAL A 436 -36.30 7.91 35.34
N GLY A 437 -35.22 7.81 36.13
CA GLY A 437 -35.38 7.72 37.58
C GLY A 437 -34.13 7.47 38.41
N ARG A 438 -32.92 7.73 37.92
CA ARG A 438 -31.73 7.85 38.79
C ARG A 438 -31.08 9.21 38.57
N THR A 439 -31.48 10.17 39.38
CA THR A 439 -30.66 11.33 39.72
C THR A 439 -29.35 10.81 40.32
N PHE A 440 -28.29 10.77 39.53
CA PHE A 440 -26.95 10.69 40.08
C PHE A 440 -26.65 12.06 40.69
N SER A 441 -26.57 12.12 42.02
CA SER A 441 -26.03 13.29 42.71
C SER A 441 -24.54 13.37 42.39
N TRP A 442 -24.19 14.27 41.49
CA TRP A 442 -22.82 14.70 41.33
C TRP A 442 -22.47 15.50 42.58
N LYS A 443 -21.88 14.84 43.59
CA LYS A 443 -21.07 15.58 44.57
C LYS A 443 -19.87 16.12 43.81
N VAL A 444 -19.99 17.37 43.35
CA VAL A 444 -18.87 18.20 42.96
C VAL A 444 -17.93 18.21 44.15
N ARG A 445 -16.74 17.60 44.02
CA ARG A 445 -15.64 17.90 44.95
C ARG A 445 -15.24 19.33 44.66
N GLU A 446 -15.58 20.24 45.57
CA GLU A 446 -14.95 21.56 45.61
C GLU A 446 -13.43 21.35 45.62
N MET A 447 -12.75 21.96 44.65
CA MET A 447 -11.31 22.08 44.70
C MET A 447 -10.98 22.95 45.89
N ASN A 448 -10.27 22.37 46.88
CA ASN A 448 -9.71 23.12 47.98
C ASN A 448 -8.93 24.31 47.43
N GLN A 449 -9.36 25.49 47.88
CA GLN A 449 -8.67 26.75 47.72
C GLN A 449 -7.23 26.59 48.22
N ILE A 450 -6.30 27.08 47.40
CA ILE A 450 -4.91 27.36 47.82
C ILE A 450 -5.02 28.47 48.88
N PRO A 451 -4.48 28.29 50.09
CA PRO A 451 -4.38 29.40 51.01
C PRO A 451 -3.17 30.24 50.61
N ASP A 452 -3.45 31.42 50.06
CA ASP A 452 -2.55 32.56 50.20
C ASP A 452 -2.44 32.87 51.70
N GLN A 453 -1.22 32.86 52.24
CA GLN A 453 -0.79 33.80 53.30
C GLN A 453 0.72 33.74 53.58
N TYR A 454 1.33 34.91 53.33
CA TYR A 454 2.63 35.47 53.73
C TYR A 454 3.92 34.99 53.04
#